data_AF-A0A2G9RLW6-F1
#
_entry.id   AF-A0A2G9RLW6-F1
#
_cell.length_a   1.000
_cell.length_b   1.000
_cell.length_c   1.000
_cell.angle_alpha   90.00
_cell.angle_beta   90.00
_cell.angle_gamma   90.00
#
_symmetry.space_group_name_H-M   'P 1'
#
loop_
_entity.id
_entity.type
_entity.pdbx_description
1 polymer ?
#
loop_
_entity_poly.entity_id
_entity_poly.type
_entity_poly.pdbx_seq_one_letter_code
_entity_poly.pdbx_strand_id
1 'polypeptide(L)'
;TENLSAKELKKVLSKQRRAQKKAKLEEERKHAERERQQKNQKKKRDEEEEETSGPKEELVPEKLERVENPLEEAIKFLTPLKSLAANNIHTHLLAFEIYFRKGKFLLMLQSVKRAFAIDSNNPWLHECLIRFSKSVSDHSNLPEIVNKVLLHEMKSIFTNKDLESFNEEFLRNNSTSIQHLLSGAKMMHYLDKSRQEKAIAIATKLDTLNDRNVQSLTNVLEALLDGSFGSCNTQYEEYRAACHKLFPFTPAFMLSANEEDCSTGQINHTAINHDVLCNEL
;
A
#
# COMPACT_ATOMS: atom_id res chain seq x y z
N THR A 1 10.74 5.56 96.26
CA THR A 1 9.78 6.63 95.90
C THR A 1 10.41 7.94 96.31
N GLU A 2 11.15 8.58 95.41
CA GLU A 2 11.77 9.88 95.68
C GLU A 2 11.23 10.93 94.70
N ASN A 3 10.85 12.07 95.29
CA ASN A 3 10.08 13.17 94.71
C ASN A 3 10.79 13.83 93.52
N LEU A 4 10.44 13.45 92.29
CA LEU A 4 10.73 14.27 91.11
C LEU A 4 9.78 15.48 91.09
N SER A 5 10.36 16.68 91.16
CA SER A 5 9.63 17.93 91.08
C SER A 5 8.83 18.03 89.77
N ALA A 6 7.63 18.63 89.82
CA ALA A 6 6.71 18.79 88.68
C ALA A 6 7.35 19.43 87.42
N LYS A 7 8.48 20.14 87.57
CA LYS A 7 9.27 20.69 86.46
C LYS A 7 10.10 19.64 85.70
N GLU A 8 10.58 18.59 86.37
CA GLU A 8 11.42 17.55 85.76
C GLU A 8 10.58 16.51 85.01
N LEU A 9 9.42 16.14 85.54
CA LEU A 9 8.43 15.31 84.85
C LEU A 9 7.95 15.92 83.53
N LYS A 10 7.70 17.24 83.49
CA LYS A 10 7.38 17.95 82.24
C LYS A 10 8.53 17.95 81.23
N LYS A 11 9.77 18.03 81.70
CA LYS A 11 10.98 18.03 80.84
C LYS A 11 11.23 16.66 80.23
N VAL A 12 11.03 15.58 81.00
CA VAL A 12 11.14 14.18 80.54
C VAL A 12 10.04 13.86 79.52
N LEU A 13 8.79 14.22 79.79
CA LEU A 13 7.67 14.02 78.85
C LEU A 13 7.84 14.82 77.55
N SER A 14 8.38 16.04 77.63
CA SER A 14 8.70 16.85 76.44
C SER A 14 9.83 16.24 75.60
N LYS A 15 10.87 15.70 76.26
CA LYS A 15 12.00 15.01 75.61
C LYS A 15 11.54 13.70 74.93
N GLN A 16 10.67 12.93 75.59
CA GLN A 16 10.09 11.70 75.05
C GLN A 16 9.18 11.95 73.83
N ARG A 17 8.33 13.00 73.88
CA ARG A 17 7.50 13.41 72.73
C ARG A 17 8.33 13.88 71.54
N ARG A 18 9.41 14.63 71.77
CA ARG A 18 10.33 15.05 70.69
C ARG A 18 11.06 13.85 70.07
N ALA A 19 11.49 12.88 70.88
CA ALA A 19 12.14 11.67 70.38
C ALA A 19 11.19 10.81 69.52
N GLN A 20 9.96 10.59 69.99
CA GLN A 20 8.95 9.82 69.24
C GLN A 20 8.53 10.52 67.94
N LYS A 21 8.38 11.85 67.94
CA LYS A 21 8.05 12.59 66.72
C LYS A 21 9.19 12.56 65.69
N LYS A 22 10.45 12.55 66.15
CA LYS A 22 11.63 12.43 65.27
C LYS A 22 11.75 11.02 64.67
N ALA A 23 11.50 9.98 65.47
CA ALA A 23 11.51 8.59 65.00
C ALA A 23 10.44 8.31 63.93
N LYS A 24 9.20 8.76 64.16
CA LYS A 24 8.10 8.60 63.18
C LYS A 24 8.39 9.30 61.84
N LEU A 25 8.96 10.51 61.89
CA LEU A 25 9.30 11.26 60.69
C LEU A 25 10.45 10.62 59.89
N GLU A 26 11.36 9.91 60.57
CA GLU A 26 12.46 9.19 59.93
C GLU A 26 11.98 7.87 59.29
N GLU A 27 11.05 7.16 59.94
CA GLU A 27 10.41 5.97 59.38
C GLU A 27 9.55 6.29 58.16
N GLU A 28 8.74 7.36 58.20
CA GLU A 28 7.95 7.84 57.07
C GLU A 28 8.85 8.24 55.88
N ARG A 29 9.99 8.89 56.14
CA ARG A 29 10.97 9.23 55.09
C ARG A 29 11.59 7.98 54.46
N LYS A 30 11.98 6.98 55.26
CA LYS A 30 12.54 5.71 54.76
C LYS A 30 11.51 4.91 53.96
N HIS A 31 10.23 4.93 54.35
CA HIS A 31 9.16 4.28 53.59
C HIS A 31 8.94 4.96 52.24
N ALA A 32 8.84 6.30 52.24
CA ALA A 32 8.65 7.08 51.01
C ALA A 32 9.82 6.94 50.02
N GLU A 33 11.05 6.79 50.53
CA GLU A 33 12.24 6.59 49.69
C GLU A 33 12.26 5.18 49.08
N ARG A 34 11.88 4.14 49.84
CA ARG A 34 11.75 2.77 49.32
C ARG A 34 10.64 2.65 48.27
N GLU A 35 9.49 3.29 48.49
CA GLU A 35 8.42 3.30 47.49
C GLU A 35 8.82 4.03 46.21
N ARG A 36 9.60 5.13 46.31
CA ARG A 36 10.14 5.82 45.14
C ARG A 36 11.16 4.96 44.39
N GLN A 37 12.04 4.24 45.10
CA GLN A 37 13.02 3.34 44.48
C GLN A 37 12.35 2.16 43.79
N GLN A 38 11.32 1.56 44.39
CA GLN A 38 10.54 0.47 43.78
C GLN A 38 9.76 0.94 42.54
N LYS A 39 9.15 2.13 42.58
CA LYS A 39 8.48 2.71 41.41
C LYS A 39 9.45 3.02 40.28
N ASN A 40 10.65 3.54 40.58
CA ASN A 40 11.66 3.80 39.56
C ASN A 40 12.25 2.50 38.98
N GLN A 41 12.45 1.45 39.78
CA GLN A 41 12.89 0.15 39.26
C GLN A 41 11.84 -0.54 38.40
N LYS A 42 10.55 -0.46 38.81
CA LYS A 42 9.45 -0.98 37.99
C LYS A 42 9.34 -0.23 36.66
N LYS A 43 9.41 1.10 36.69
CA LYS A 43 9.34 1.93 35.49
C LYS A 43 10.52 1.69 34.53
N LYS A 44 11.75 1.49 35.05
CA LYS A 44 12.91 1.10 34.24
C LYS A 44 12.78 -0.28 33.62
N ARG A 45 12.20 -1.26 34.33
CA ARG A 45 11.91 -2.58 33.76
C ARG A 45 10.84 -2.52 32.68
N ASP A 46 9.76 -1.78 32.91
CA ASP A 46 8.69 -1.59 31.94
C ASP A 46 9.22 -0.87 30.68
N GLU A 47 10.08 0.15 30.84
CA GLU A 47 10.74 0.86 29.71
C GLU A 47 11.76 -0.03 28.95
N GLU A 48 12.58 -0.83 29.64
CA GLU A 48 13.52 -1.77 28.99
C GLU A 48 12.80 -2.94 28.27
N GLU A 49 11.65 -3.38 28.77
CA GLU A 49 10.84 -4.45 28.16
C GLU A 49 10.07 -3.93 26.92
N GLU A 50 9.61 -2.67 26.92
CA GLU A 50 9.07 -1.99 25.72
C GLU A 50 10.14 -1.74 24.65
N GLU A 51 11.39 -1.48 25.04
CA GLU A 51 12.46 -1.13 24.10
C GLU A 51 13.18 -2.36 23.51
N THR A 52 13.18 -3.50 24.22
CA THR A 52 13.78 -4.77 23.75
C THR A 52 12.79 -5.77 23.19
N SER A 53 11.49 -5.65 23.50
CA SER A 53 10.44 -6.36 22.76
C SER A 53 9.97 -5.49 21.59
N GLY A 54 10.72 -5.52 20.49
CA GLY A 54 10.08 -5.26 19.20
C GLY A 54 8.82 -6.13 19.11
N PRO A 55 7.69 -5.64 18.57
CA PRO A 55 6.44 -6.37 18.63
C PRO A 55 6.65 -7.74 17.99
N LYS A 56 6.76 -8.78 18.83
CA LYS A 56 6.41 -10.15 18.44
C LYS A 56 4.90 -10.19 18.39
N GLU A 57 4.33 -9.35 17.54
CA GLU A 57 3.03 -9.65 16.98
C GLU A 57 3.31 -10.93 16.18
N GLU A 58 3.00 -12.08 16.79
CA GLU A 58 3.15 -13.36 16.13
C GLU A 58 2.55 -13.21 14.74
N LEU A 59 3.37 -13.45 13.72
CA LEU A 59 3.00 -13.34 12.31
C LEU A 59 2.03 -14.49 12.01
N VAL A 60 0.82 -14.40 12.56
CA VAL A 60 -0.26 -15.34 12.36
C VAL A 60 -0.82 -15.04 10.97
N PRO A 61 -0.70 -15.97 10.00
CA PRO A 61 -1.13 -15.73 8.63
C PRO A 61 -2.58 -15.24 8.53
N GLU A 62 -3.47 -15.79 9.35
CA GLU A 62 -4.89 -15.43 9.39
C GLU A 62 -5.14 -13.98 9.83
N LYS A 63 -4.31 -13.45 10.75
CA LYS A 63 -4.40 -12.05 11.20
C LYS A 63 -3.86 -11.09 10.15
N LEU A 64 -2.83 -11.49 9.41
CA LEU A 64 -2.24 -10.70 8.32
C LEU A 64 -3.13 -10.68 7.07
N GLU A 65 -3.86 -11.75 6.80
CA GLU A 65 -4.83 -11.82 5.69
C GLU A 65 -6.07 -10.94 5.96
N ARG A 66 -6.55 -10.90 7.21
CA ARG A 66 -7.82 -10.23 7.59
C ARG A 66 -7.60 -8.97 8.41
N VAL A 67 -6.67 -8.14 7.98
CA VAL A 67 -6.42 -6.82 8.59
C VAL A 67 -7.63 -5.90 8.35
N GLU A 68 -8.09 -5.21 9.40
CA GLU A 68 -9.21 -4.27 9.31
C GLU A 68 -8.92 -3.09 8.36
N ASN A 69 -7.71 -2.54 8.43
CA ASN A 69 -7.29 -1.35 7.68
C ASN A 69 -6.04 -1.61 6.82
N PRO A 70 -6.15 -2.35 5.71
CA PRO A 70 -5.00 -2.77 4.90
C PRO A 70 -4.20 -1.59 4.33
N LEU A 71 -4.86 -0.46 4.03
CA LEU A 71 -4.20 0.74 3.52
C LEU A 71 -3.38 1.47 4.60
N GLU A 72 -3.75 1.37 5.88
CA GLU A 72 -2.93 1.94 6.96
C GLU A 72 -1.68 1.09 7.20
N GLU A 73 -1.82 -0.25 7.14
CA GLU A 73 -0.66 -1.14 7.20
C GLU A 73 0.31 -0.90 6.03
N ALA A 74 -0.21 -0.73 4.81
CA ALA A 74 0.62 -0.39 3.66
C ALA A 74 1.39 0.94 3.84
N ILE A 75 0.82 1.92 4.54
CA ILE A 75 1.50 3.19 4.86
C ILE A 75 2.68 2.98 5.80
N LYS A 76 2.61 2.02 6.73
CA LYS A 76 3.73 1.69 7.62
C LYS A 76 4.94 1.23 6.82
N PHE A 77 4.74 0.41 5.78
CA PHE A 77 5.82 0.00 4.85
C PHE A 77 6.25 1.12 3.90
N LEU A 78 5.32 1.97 3.47
CA LEU A 78 5.63 3.10 2.60
C LEU A 78 6.50 4.16 3.30
N THR A 79 6.32 4.35 4.61
CA THR A 79 6.95 5.44 5.36
C THR A 79 8.49 5.38 5.32
N PRO A 80 9.15 4.24 5.63
CA PRO A 80 10.59 4.08 5.44
C PRO A 80 11.04 4.27 3.99
N LEU A 81 10.25 3.82 3.01
CA LEU A 81 10.61 3.99 1.60
C LEU A 81 10.63 5.47 1.21
N LYS A 82 9.66 6.26 1.69
CA LYS A 82 9.61 7.71 1.43
C LYS A 82 10.82 8.47 2.00
N SER A 83 11.44 7.99 3.08
CA SER A 83 12.61 8.63 3.69
C SER A 83 13.92 8.11 3.11
N LEU A 84 14.05 6.79 2.92
CA LEU A 84 15.30 6.13 2.55
C LEU A 84 15.46 5.91 1.05
N ALA A 85 14.35 5.77 0.31
CA ALA A 85 14.32 5.47 -1.12
C ALA A 85 13.62 6.57 -1.94
N ALA A 86 13.73 7.83 -1.51
CA ALA A 86 13.07 8.96 -2.15
C ALA A 86 13.46 9.20 -3.63
N ASN A 87 14.61 8.67 -4.07
CA ASN A 87 15.06 8.77 -5.46
C ASN A 87 14.52 7.63 -6.35
N ASN A 88 13.80 6.65 -5.80
CA ASN A 88 13.17 5.59 -6.58
C ASN A 88 11.76 6.00 -7.00
N ILE A 89 11.47 5.99 -8.30
CA ILE A 89 10.15 6.35 -8.82
C ILE A 89 9.04 5.44 -8.27
N HIS A 90 9.31 4.14 -8.11
CA HIS A 90 8.32 3.17 -7.62
C HIS A 90 7.82 3.50 -6.22
N THR A 91 8.65 4.10 -5.36
CA THR A 91 8.23 4.57 -4.03
C THR A 91 7.08 5.57 -4.13
N HIS A 92 7.17 6.51 -5.08
CA HIS A 92 6.14 7.53 -5.25
C HIS A 92 4.93 7.00 -6.02
N LEU A 93 5.11 6.07 -6.95
CA LEU A 93 3.99 5.42 -7.65
C LEU A 93 3.16 4.55 -6.70
N LEU A 94 3.81 3.78 -5.82
CA LEU A 94 3.14 3.04 -4.75
C LEU A 94 2.43 3.97 -3.77
N ALA A 95 3.06 5.10 -3.41
CA ALA A 95 2.41 6.13 -2.59
C ALA A 95 1.14 6.65 -3.26
N PHE A 96 1.19 6.91 -4.56
CA PHE A 96 0.03 7.33 -5.33
C PHE A 96 -1.09 6.29 -5.25
N GLU A 97 -0.83 5.00 -5.50
CA GLU A 97 -1.85 3.95 -5.47
C GLU A 97 -2.57 3.84 -4.11
N ILE A 98 -1.81 3.98 -3.01
CA ILE A 98 -2.36 3.97 -1.65
C ILE A 98 -3.23 5.21 -1.42
N TYR A 99 -2.73 6.39 -1.75
CA TYR A 99 -3.46 7.65 -1.53
C TYR A 99 -4.65 7.82 -2.49
N PHE A 100 -4.59 7.25 -3.68
CA PHE A 100 -5.69 7.17 -4.63
C PHE A 100 -6.86 6.39 -4.02
N ARG A 101 -6.61 5.19 -3.47
CA ARG A 101 -7.63 4.39 -2.78
C ARG A 101 -8.17 5.05 -1.50
N LYS A 102 -7.35 5.84 -0.80
CA LYS A 102 -7.77 6.62 0.39
C LYS A 102 -8.45 7.96 0.05
N GLY A 103 -8.50 8.38 -1.21
CA GLY A 103 -9.06 9.68 -1.62
C GLY A 103 -8.28 10.90 -1.09
N LYS A 104 -6.95 10.80 -0.93
CA LYS A 104 -6.11 11.87 -0.38
C LYS A 104 -5.43 12.70 -1.50
N PHE A 105 -6.20 13.55 -2.19
CA PHE A 105 -5.79 14.30 -3.38
C PHE A 105 -4.45 15.06 -3.28
N LEU A 106 -4.19 15.77 -2.19
CA LEU A 106 -2.93 16.51 -2.04
C LEU A 106 -1.71 15.59 -1.90
N LEU A 107 -1.88 14.43 -1.26
CA LEU A 107 -0.83 13.42 -1.15
C LEU A 107 -0.63 12.70 -2.48
N MET A 108 -1.70 12.50 -3.26
CA MET A 108 -1.61 12.02 -4.64
C MET A 108 -0.83 13.00 -5.51
N LEU A 109 -1.16 14.30 -5.46
CA LEU A 109 -0.43 15.36 -6.17
C LEU A 109 1.06 15.36 -5.79
N GLN A 110 1.36 15.30 -4.49
CA GLN A 110 2.75 15.24 -4.00
C GLN A 110 3.49 14.03 -4.60
N SER A 111 2.83 12.87 -4.66
CA SER A 111 3.40 11.63 -5.16
C SER A 111 3.68 11.71 -6.67
N VAL A 112 2.72 12.17 -7.47
CA VAL A 112 2.93 12.31 -8.93
C VAL A 112 3.97 13.38 -9.26
N LYS A 113 4.03 14.49 -8.52
CA LYS A 113 5.07 15.53 -8.73
C LYS A 113 6.47 14.99 -8.47
N ARG A 114 6.64 14.19 -7.41
CA ARG A 114 7.94 13.58 -7.09
C ARG A 114 8.34 12.52 -8.12
N ALA A 115 7.40 11.67 -8.54
CA ALA A 115 7.63 10.71 -9.61
C ALA A 115 8.00 11.41 -10.93
N PHE A 116 7.26 12.45 -11.30
CA PHE A 116 7.50 13.24 -12.52
C PHE A 116 8.87 13.94 -12.52
N ALA A 117 9.37 14.37 -11.36
CA ALA A 117 10.70 14.94 -11.23
C ALA A 117 11.83 13.90 -11.39
N ILE A 118 11.56 12.61 -11.23
CA ILE A 118 12.54 11.52 -11.38
C ILE A 118 12.55 11.02 -12.83
N ASP A 119 11.39 10.63 -13.35
CA ASP A 119 11.22 10.15 -14.72
C ASP A 119 9.82 10.51 -15.22
N SER A 120 9.75 11.57 -16.02
CA SER A 120 8.50 12.09 -16.58
C SER A 120 7.91 11.23 -17.71
N ASN A 121 8.70 10.32 -18.30
CA ASN A 121 8.27 9.46 -19.39
C ASN A 121 7.89 8.05 -18.92
N ASN A 122 7.83 7.82 -17.61
CA ASN A 122 7.55 6.50 -17.05
C ASN A 122 6.12 5.99 -17.40
N PRO A 123 5.95 4.75 -17.88
CA PRO A 123 4.64 4.20 -18.25
C PRO A 123 3.62 4.21 -17.11
N TRP A 124 4.02 3.77 -15.92
CA TRP A 124 3.11 3.70 -14.77
C TRP A 124 2.78 5.11 -14.23
N LEU A 125 3.73 6.05 -14.28
CA LEU A 125 3.44 7.45 -13.99
C LEU A 125 2.38 8.02 -14.92
N HIS A 126 2.46 7.73 -16.21
CA HIS A 126 1.46 8.19 -17.19
C HIS A 126 0.05 7.72 -16.84
N GLU A 127 -0.09 6.45 -16.43
CA GLU A 127 -1.38 5.94 -15.93
C GLU A 127 -1.85 6.65 -14.66
N CYS A 128 -0.94 6.93 -13.73
CA CYS A 128 -1.25 7.67 -12.51
C CYS A 128 -1.71 9.10 -12.80
N LEU A 129 -1.08 9.80 -13.75
CA LEU A 129 -1.43 11.16 -14.13
C LEU A 129 -2.85 11.24 -14.72
N ILE A 130 -3.18 10.36 -15.67
CA ILE A 130 -4.51 10.35 -16.29
C ILE A 130 -5.60 9.98 -15.26
N ARG A 131 -5.38 8.92 -14.47
CA ARG A 131 -6.31 8.54 -13.39
C ARG A 131 -6.48 9.65 -12.36
N PHE A 132 -5.41 10.34 -11.98
CA PHE A 132 -5.48 11.45 -11.06
C PHE A 132 -6.32 12.59 -11.63
N SER A 133 -6.07 12.97 -12.88
CA SER A 133 -6.80 14.08 -13.49
C SER A 133 -8.29 13.78 -13.61
N LYS A 134 -8.65 12.57 -14.05
CA LYS A 134 -10.04 12.14 -14.13
C LYS A 134 -10.69 12.15 -12.73
N SER A 135 -10.00 11.63 -11.72
CA SER A 135 -10.50 11.63 -10.34
C SER A 135 -10.72 13.03 -9.76
N VAL A 136 -9.84 14.00 -10.08
CA VAL A 136 -10.03 15.41 -9.68
C VAL A 136 -11.24 16.03 -10.38
N SER A 137 -11.43 15.75 -11.67
CA SER A 137 -12.58 16.24 -12.44
C SER A 137 -13.91 15.62 -11.96
N ASP A 138 -13.91 14.34 -11.60
CA ASP A 138 -15.10 13.61 -11.15
C ASP A 138 -15.52 13.99 -9.72
N HIS A 139 -14.61 14.54 -8.90
CA HIS A 139 -14.91 14.95 -7.52
C HIS A 139 -15.31 16.42 -7.41
N SER A 140 -16.62 16.66 -7.36
CA SER A 140 -17.22 17.99 -7.22
C SER A 140 -17.17 18.59 -5.79
N ASN A 141 -16.84 17.79 -4.77
CA ASN A 141 -16.97 18.18 -3.35
C ASN A 141 -15.64 18.59 -2.68
N LEU A 142 -14.60 18.92 -3.44
CA LEU A 142 -13.33 19.35 -2.86
C LEU A 142 -13.39 20.80 -2.36
N PRO A 143 -12.74 21.13 -1.22
CA PRO A 143 -12.63 22.52 -0.77
C PRO A 143 -12.03 23.41 -1.86
N GLU A 144 -12.58 24.61 -2.06
CA GLU A 144 -12.22 25.50 -3.16
C GLU A 144 -10.71 25.79 -3.24
N ILE A 145 -10.07 25.99 -2.08
CA ILE A 145 -8.62 26.23 -1.98
C ILE A 145 -7.83 25.02 -2.49
N VAL A 146 -8.26 23.81 -2.13
CA VAL A 146 -7.62 22.57 -2.57
C VAL A 146 -7.78 22.44 -4.08
N ASN A 147 -8.99 22.66 -4.60
CA ASN A 147 -9.25 22.58 -6.05
C ASN A 147 -8.40 23.58 -6.84
N LYS A 148 -8.28 24.83 -6.38
CA LYS A 148 -7.40 25.84 -6.98
C LYS A 148 -5.94 25.38 -7.06
N VAL A 149 -5.40 24.81 -5.99
CA VAL A 149 -4.02 24.28 -5.96
C VAL A 149 -3.87 23.10 -6.93
N LEU A 150 -4.82 22.16 -6.93
CA LEU A 150 -4.80 21.00 -7.83
C LEU A 150 -4.79 21.43 -9.30
N LEU A 151 -5.72 22.30 -9.70
CA LEU A 151 -5.83 22.79 -11.07
C LEU A 151 -4.58 23.58 -11.51
N HIS A 152 -4.02 24.42 -10.63
CA HIS A 152 -2.80 25.17 -10.91
C HIS A 152 -1.62 24.23 -11.20
N GLU A 153 -1.39 23.27 -10.31
CA GLU A 153 -0.25 22.35 -10.42
C GLU A 153 -0.42 21.38 -11.60
N MET A 154 -1.65 20.93 -11.87
CA MET A 154 -1.93 20.04 -12.99
C MET A 154 -1.70 20.72 -14.34
N LYS A 155 -2.01 22.02 -14.49
CA LYS A 155 -1.71 22.78 -15.72
C LYS A 155 -0.23 22.74 -16.07
N SER A 156 0.64 22.78 -15.05
CA SER A 156 2.09 22.68 -15.26
C SER A 156 2.53 21.32 -15.79
N ILE A 157 1.80 20.24 -15.51
CA ILE A 157 2.14 18.87 -15.93
C ILE A 157 1.53 18.58 -17.31
N PHE A 158 0.25 18.88 -17.51
CA PHE A 158 -0.47 18.58 -18.76
C PHE A 158 -0.26 19.63 -19.85
N THR A 159 0.38 20.76 -19.56
CA THR A 159 0.67 21.83 -20.53
C THR A 159 -0.59 22.30 -21.29
N ASN A 160 -1.72 22.42 -20.57
CA ASN A 160 -3.05 22.77 -21.11
C ASN A 160 -3.61 21.84 -22.21
N LYS A 161 -3.10 20.61 -22.34
CA LYS A 161 -3.68 19.59 -23.23
C LYS A 161 -4.84 18.89 -22.55
N ASP A 162 -5.82 18.46 -23.34
CA ASP A 162 -6.82 17.50 -22.88
C ASP A 162 -6.18 16.11 -22.68
N LEU A 163 -6.85 15.25 -21.92
CA LEU A 163 -6.32 13.93 -21.55
C LEU A 163 -6.16 12.99 -22.74
N GLU A 164 -7.00 13.13 -23.76
CA GLU A 164 -6.92 12.29 -24.96
C GLU A 164 -5.70 12.68 -25.79
N SER A 165 -5.53 13.97 -26.09
CA SER A 165 -4.35 14.50 -26.77
C SER A 165 -3.06 14.18 -26.03
N PHE A 166 -3.07 14.30 -24.69
CA PHE A 166 -1.93 13.95 -23.85
C PHE A 166 -1.56 12.47 -23.99
N ASN A 167 -2.55 11.57 -24.01
CA ASN A 167 -2.32 10.14 -24.19
C ASN A 167 -1.86 9.78 -25.62
N GLU A 168 -2.43 10.42 -26.64
CA GLU A 168 -2.04 10.18 -28.03
C GLU A 168 -0.60 10.64 -28.33
N GLU A 169 -0.16 11.73 -27.72
CA GLU A 169 1.23 12.18 -27.80
C GLU A 169 2.18 11.22 -27.08
N PHE A 170 1.81 10.73 -25.89
CA PHE A 170 2.59 9.74 -25.16
C PHE A 170 2.81 8.46 -25.98
N LEU A 171 1.77 7.96 -26.64
CA LEU A 171 1.84 6.80 -27.54
C LEU A 171 2.72 7.06 -28.77
N ARG A 172 2.64 8.27 -29.34
CA ARG A 172 3.43 8.66 -30.51
C ARG A 172 4.91 8.71 -30.20
N ASN A 173 5.26 9.32 -29.06
CA ASN A 173 6.64 9.51 -28.63
C ASN A 173 7.30 8.18 -28.22
N ASN A 174 6.50 7.20 -27.77
CA ASN A 174 7.00 5.93 -27.23
C ASN A 174 6.55 4.70 -28.04
N SER A 175 6.41 4.85 -29.35
CA SER A 175 5.83 3.84 -30.25
C SER A 175 6.63 2.53 -30.39
N THR A 176 7.83 2.46 -29.81
CA THR A 176 8.76 1.32 -29.89
C THR A 176 8.92 0.55 -28.57
N SER A 177 8.23 0.95 -27.49
CA SER A 177 8.27 0.26 -26.20
C SER A 177 6.91 -0.33 -25.84
N ILE A 178 6.89 -1.65 -25.61
CA ILE A 178 5.72 -2.42 -25.18
C ILE A 178 5.11 -1.84 -23.92
N GLN A 179 5.93 -1.52 -22.90
CA GLN A 179 5.39 -1.00 -21.64
C GLN A 179 4.68 0.35 -21.82
N HIS A 180 5.23 1.26 -22.64
CA HIS A 180 4.58 2.54 -22.91
C HIS A 180 3.33 2.37 -23.76
N LEU A 181 3.37 1.50 -24.78
CA LEU A 181 2.19 1.16 -25.59
C LEU A 181 1.08 0.58 -24.73
N LEU A 182 1.41 -0.33 -23.81
CA LEU A 182 0.46 -0.94 -22.89
C LEU A 182 -0.19 0.11 -21.98
N SER A 183 0.60 0.94 -21.30
CA SER A 183 0.07 1.99 -20.41
C SER A 183 -0.79 3.01 -21.16
N GLY A 184 -0.36 3.45 -22.35
CA GLY A 184 -1.14 4.35 -23.18
C GLY A 184 -2.43 3.72 -23.72
N ALA A 185 -2.40 2.43 -24.06
CA ALA A 185 -3.58 1.68 -24.46
C ALA A 185 -4.58 1.52 -23.30
N LYS A 186 -4.12 1.15 -22.10
CA LYS A 186 -4.95 1.10 -20.89
C LYS A 186 -5.66 2.43 -20.66
N MET A 187 -4.91 3.53 -20.74
CA MET A 187 -5.47 4.87 -20.55
C MET A 187 -6.42 5.30 -21.69
N MET A 188 -6.20 4.82 -22.91
CA MET A 188 -7.13 5.06 -24.03
C MET A 188 -8.50 4.46 -23.73
N HIS A 189 -8.56 3.20 -23.30
CA HIS A 189 -9.82 2.55 -22.94
C HIS A 189 -10.44 3.14 -21.67
N TYR A 190 -9.62 3.51 -20.68
CA TYR A 190 -10.07 4.14 -19.44
C TYR A 190 -10.72 5.52 -19.66
N LEU A 191 -10.20 6.29 -20.61
CA LEU A 191 -10.78 7.59 -21.01
C LEU A 191 -12.07 7.38 -21.81
N ASP A 192 -12.02 6.53 -22.83
CA ASP A 192 -13.14 6.23 -23.72
C ASP A 192 -13.27 4.72 -23.98
N LYS A 193 -14.33 4.13 -23.40
CA LYS A 193 -14.62 2.70 -23.53
C LYS A 193 -14.92 2.28 -24.96
N SER A 194 -15.39 3.18 -25.82
CA SER A 194 -15.69 2.87 -27.22
C SER A 194 -14.44 2.57 -28.05
N ARG A 195 -13.27 3.02 -27.60
CA ARG A 195 -11.97 2.82 -28.26
C ARG A 195 -11.27 1.50 -27.88
N GLN A 196 -12.00 0.54 -27.30
CA GLN A 196 -11.46 -0.74 -26.83
C GLN A 196 -10.66 -1.48 -27.90
N GLU A 197 -11.23 -1.71 -29.08
CA GLU A 197 -10.57 -2.46 -30.16
C GLU A 197 -9.24 -1.81 -30.58
N LYS A 198 -9.23 -0.48 -30.70
CA LYS A 198 -8.03 0.30 -31.02
C LYS A 198 -6.98 0.20 -29.91
N ALA A 199 -7.41 0.25 -28.64
CA ALA A 199 -6.52 0.12 -27.50
C ALA A 199 -5.85 -1.27 -27.47
N ILE A 200 -6.63 -2.34 -27.68
CA ILE A 200 -6.11 -3.70 -27.72
C ILE A 200 -5.11 -3.85 -28.87
N ALA A 201 -5.43 -3.38 -30.08
CA ALA A 201 -4.52 -3.44 -31.22
C ALA A 201 -3.18 -2.72 -30.97
N ILE A 202 -3.18 -1.66 -30.18
CA ILE A 202 -1.96 -0.96 -29.77
C ILE A 202 -1.18 -1.78 -28.74
N ALA A 203 -1.86 -2.35 -27.73
CA ALA A 203 -1.24 -3.14 -26.67
C ALA A 203 -0.67 -4.47 -27.16
N THR A 204 -1.33 -5.12 -28.11
CA THR A 204 -0.95 -6.44 -28.65
C THR A 204 -0.01 -6.36 -29.85
N LYS A 205 0.42 -5.16 -30.23
CA LYS A 205 1.43 -4.98 -31.27
C LYS A 205 2.71 -5.70 -30.86
N LEU A 206 3.27 -6.51 -31.76
CA LEU A 206 4.52 -7.26 -31.55
C LEU A 206 5.66 -6.84 -32.50
N ASP A 207 5.31 -6.11 -33.56
CA ASP A 207 6.24 -5.72 -34.61
C ASP A 207 7.03 -4.46 -34.23
N THR A 208 8.34 -4.48 -34.46
CA THR A 208 9.22 -3.29 -34.37
C THR A 208 9.41 -2.74 -32.94
N LEU A 209 9.50 -3.62 -31.94
CA LEU A 209 9.57 -3.25 -30.51
C LEU A 209 10.92 -3.60 -29.89
N ASN A 210 11.45 -2.68 -29.07
CA ASN A 210 12.80 -2.76 -28.52
C ASN A 210 12.89 -3.62 -27.25
N ASP A 211 11.83 -3.66 -26.46
CA ASP A 211 11.75 -4.28 -25.13
C ASP A 211 10.99 -5.62 -25.15
N ARG A 212 11.12 -6.39 -26.25
CA ARG A 212 10.47 -7.70 -26.41
C ARG A 212 11.15 -8.77 -25.55
N ASN A 213 10.74 -8.85 -24.29
CA ASN A 213 11.15 -9.85 -23.32
C ASN A 213 9.94 -10.54 -22.69
N VAL A 214 10.17 -11.66 -22.00
CA VAL A 214 9.11 -12.45 -21.37
C VAL A 214 8.26 -11.62 -20.41
N GLN A 215 8.89 -10.81 -19.55
CA GLN A 215 8.19 -9.99 -18.56
C GLN A 215 7.26 -8.98 -19.22
N SER A 216 7.71 -8.27 -20.25
CA SER A 216 6.90 -7.26 -20.94
C SER A 216 5.71 -7.87 -21.66
N LEU A 217 5.86 -9.05 -22.26
CA LEU A 217 4.76 -9.76 -22.91
C LEU A 217 3.79 -10.37 -21.90
N THR A 218 4.29 -10.89 -20.77
CA THR A 218 3.45 -11.37 -19.66
C THR A 218 2.61 -10.23 -19.09
N ASN A 219 3.16 -9.04 -18.89
CA ASN A 219 2.40 -7.88 -18.42
C ASN A 219 1.25 -7.51 -19.37
N VAL A 220 1.41 -7.68 -20.69
CA VAL A 220 0.34 -7.45 -21.66
C VAL A 220 -0.75 -8.53 -21.54
N LEU A 221 -0.38 -9.80 -21.38
CA LEU A 221 -1.36 -10.87 -21.14
C LEU A 221 -2.15 -10.67 -19.84
N GLU A 222 -1.46 -10.32 -18.75
CA GLU A 222 -2.10 -10.01 -17.47
C GLU A 222 -3.08 -8.85 -17.63
N ALA A 223 -2.73 -7.80 -18.39
CA ALA A 223 -3.62 -6.68 -18.68
C ALA A 223 -4.86 -7.05 -19.51
N LEU A 224 -4.78 -8.08 -20.35
CA LEU A 224 -5.94 -8.60 -21.10
C LEU A 224 -6.88 -9.40 -20.19
N LEU A 225 -6.39 -9.94 -19.06
CA LEU A 225 -7.15 -10.72 -18.08
C LEU A 225 -7.65 -9.89 -16.88
N ASP A 226 -6.91 -8.87 -16.46
CA ASP A 226 -7.20 -8.08 -15.24
C ASP A 226 -8.41 -7.13 -15.38
N GLY A 227 -9.03 -7.09 -16.56
CA GLY A 227 -10.17 -6.24 -16.87
C GLY A 227 -9.79 -4.82 -17.33
N SER A 228 -8.50 -4.49 -17.48
CA SER A 228 -8.03 -3.17 -17.96
C SER A 228 -8.62 -2.78 -19.31
N PHE A 229 -8.96 -3.76 -20.15
CA PHE A 229 -9.58 -3.57 -21.46
C PHE A 229 -11.03 -4.09 -21.54
N GLY A 230 -11.63 -4.53 -20.43
CA GLY A 230 -12.91 -5.25 -20.44
C GLY A 230 -12.77 -6.70 -20.93
N SER A 231 -13.84 -7.28 -21.48
CA SER A 231 -13.85 -8.68 -21.95
C SER A 231 -13.04 -8.85 -23.23
N CYS A 232 -11.87 -9.50 -23.13
CA CYS A 232 -10.89 -9.63 -24.22
C CYS A 232 -10.40 -11.07 -24.45
N ASN A 233 -11.23 -12.08 -24.17
CA ASN A 233 -10.81 -13.49 -24.19
C ASN A 233 -10.26 -13.94 -25.56
N THR A 234 -10.86 -13.47 -26.65
CA THR A 234 -10.40 -13.84 -28.01
C THR A 234 -9.04 -13.23 -28.32
N GLN A 235 -8.85 -11.94 -28.03
CA GLN A 235 -7.57 -11.26 -28.26
C GLN A 235 -6.47 -11.75 -27.32
N TYR A 236 -6.84 -12.18 -26.11
CA TYR A 236 -5.94 -12.87 -25.18
C TYR A 236 -5.37 -14.15 -25.80
N GLU A 237 -6.24 -15.03 -26.33
CA GLU A 237 -5.77 -16.29 -26.94
C GLU A 237 -4.92 -16.06 -28.19
N GLU A 238 -5.31 -15.11 -29.04
CA GLU A 238 -4.52 -14.73 -30.22
C GLU A 238 -3.14 -14.20 -29.84
N TYR A 239 -3.08 -13.30 -28.87
CA TYR A 239 -1.83 -12.70 -28.40
C TYR A 239 -0.95 -13.74 -27.69
N ARG A 240 -1.53 -14.61 -26.87
CA ARG A 240 -0.83 -15.73 -26.22
C ARG A 240 -0.22 -16.67 -27.26
N ALA A 241 -0.99 -17.08 -28.27
CA ALA A 241 -0.48 -17.94 -29.35
C ALA A 241 0.68 -17.27 -30.10
N ALA A 242 0.61 -15.96 -30.33
CA ALA A 242 1.72 -15.20 -30.91
C ALA A 242 2.94 -15.15 -29.98
N CYS A 243 2.75 -14.96 -28.67
CA CYS A 243 3.81 -14.99 -27.67
C CYS A 243 4.45 -16.38 -27.54
N HIS A 244 3.67 -17.45 -27.63
CA HIS A 244 4.16 -18.83 -27.60
C HIS A 244 5.08 -19.14 -28.79
N LYS A 245 4.76 -18.63 -30.00
CA LYS A 245 5.64 -18.74 -31.16
C LYS A 245 7.00 -18.06 -30.95
N LEU A 246 7.03 -16.97 -30.18
CA LEU A 246 8.26 -16.24 -29.87
C LEU A 246 9.05 -16.89 -28.73
N PHE A 247 8.35 -17.40 -27.70
CA PHE A 247 8.94 -18.01 -26.52
C PHE A 247 8.25 -19.34 -26.18
N PRO A 248 8.60 -20.43 -26.90
CA PRO A 248 7.91 -21.73 -26.76
C PRO A 248 8.01 -22.37 -25.38
N PHE A 249 9.07 -22.06 -24.64
CA PHE A 249 9.38 -22.66 -23.34
C PHE A 249 8.85 -21.86 -22.14
N THR A 250 8.18 -20.73 -22.37
CA THR A 250 7.65 -19.90 -21.28
C THR A 250 6.29 -20.45 -20.80
N PRO A 251 6.16 -20.87 -19.52
CA PRO A 251 4.91 -21.45 -19.01
C PRO A 251 3.71 -20.52 -19.14
N ALA A 252 3.91 -19.21 -18.99
CA ALA A 252 2.86 -18.20 -19.11
C ALA A 252 2.20 -18.16 -20.51
N PHE A 253 2.85 -18.71 -21.55
CA PHE A 253 2.33 -18.71 -22.92
C PHE A 253 1.92 -20.11 -23.40
N MET A 254 2.11 -21.14 -22.59
CA MET A 254 1.73 -22.51 -22.95
C MET A 254 0.23 -22.71 -22.79
N LEU A 255 -0.36 -23.55 -23.65
CA LEU A 255 -1.68 -24.14 -23.44
C LEU A 255 -1.68 -24.92 -22.13
N SER A 256 -2.63 -24.63 -21.23
CA SER A 256 -2.90 -25.53 -20.12
C SER A 256 -3.36 -26.84 -20.76
N ALA A 257 -2.70 -27.96 -20.43
CA ALA A 257 -3.01 -29.27 -20.99
C ALA A 257 -4.44 -29.79 -20.72
N ASN A 258 -5.30 -28.96 -20.11
CA ASN A 258 -6.68 -29.26 -19.77
C ASN A 258 -7.71 -28.65 -20.75
N GLU A 259 -7.28 -27.89 -21.77
CA GLU A 259 -8.19 -27.24 -22.73
C GLU A 259 -8.26 -27.94 -24.10
N GLU A 260 -7.44 -28.96 -24.37
CA GLU A 260 -7.51 -29.72 -25.63
C GLU A 260 -8.68 -30.73 -25.68
N ASP A 261 -9.34 -31.02 -24.54
CA ASP A 261 -10.42 -32.03 -24.47
C ASP A 261 -11.86 -31.47 -24.45
N CYS A 262 -12.07 -30.15 -24.46
CA CYS A 262 -13.44 -29.58 -24.46
C CYS A 262 -14.02 -29.35 -25.86
N SER A 263 -13.71 -30.26 -26.80
CA SER A 263 -14.34 -30.29 -28.13
C SER A 263 -14.96 -31.65 -28.47
N THR A 264 -15.35 -32.46 -27.49
CA THR A 264 -16.28 -33.58 -27.71
C THR A 264 -16.97 -33.98 -26.41
N GLY A 265 -18.22 -33.58 -26.22
CA GLY A 265 -19.02 -34.06 -25.09
C GLY A 265 -20.31 -33.29 -24.86
N GLN A 266 -21.31 -33.52 -25.71
CA GLN A 266 -22.70 -33.26 -25.33
C GLN A 266 -23.03 -34.12 -24.10
N ILE A 267 -23.27 -33.52 -22.92
CA ILE A 267 -24.04 -34.19 -21.87
C ILE A 267 -25.01 -33.21 -21.23
N ASN A 268 -26.28 -33.60 -21.34
CA ASN A 268 -27.45 -32.94 -20.79
C ASN A 268 -27.43 -32.87 -19.25
N HIS A 269 -28.06 -31.81 -18.77
CA HIS A 269 -28.76 -31.60 -17.50
C HIS A 269 -28.89 -32.75 -16.46
N THR A 270 -28.84 -32.29 -15.19
CA THR A 270 -29.39 -32.84 -13.92
C THR A 270 -28.58 -33.89 -13.16
N ALA A 271 -27.98 -33.48 -12.03
CA ALA A 271 -28.47 -33.78 -10.68
C ALA A 271 -27.41 -33.36 -9.66
N ILE A 272 -27.76 -32.38 -8.85
CA ILE A 272 -27.05 -32.01 -7.62
C ILE A 272 -27.43 -33.05 -6.57
N ASN A 273 -26.46 -33.73 -5.95
CA ASN A 273 -26.58 -34.29 -4.60
C ASN A 273 -25.20 -34.44 -3.95
N HIS A 274 -24.94 -33.53 -3.02
CA HIS A 274 -24.48 -33.71 -1.63
C HIS A 274 -23.80 -35.05 -1.23
N ASP A 275 -22.55 -34.96 -0.75
CA ASP A 275 -22.03 -35.44 0.57
C ASP A 275 -20.49 -35.51 0.52
N VAL A 276 -19.73 -34.68 1.25
CA VAL A 276 -19.41 -34.71 2.69
C VAL A 276 -18.49 -35.89 3.09
N LEU A 277 -17.23 -35.52 3.41
CA LEU A 277 -16.29 -36.08 4.40
C LEU A 277 -16.03 -37.60 4.47
N CYS A 278 -14.77 -38.02 4.34
CA CYS A 278 -13.90 -38.44 5.46
C CYS A 278 -12.68 -39.29 5.04
N ASN A 279 -11.53 -38.89 5.61
CA ASN A 279 -10.45 -39.68 6.19
C ASN A 279 -9.57 -40.64 5.36
N GLU A 280 -8.29 -40.29 5.41
CA GLU A 280 -7.13 -41.15 5.62
C GLU A 280 -7.43 -42.53 6.23
N LEU A 281 -7.08 -43.58 5.47
CA LEU A 281 -6.18 -44.68 5.84
C LEU A 281 -5.77 -45.44 4.57
#